data_AF-A0A522TUP0-F1
#
_entry.id   AF-A0A522TUP0-F1
#
_cell.length_a   1.000
_cell.length_b   1.000
_cell.length_c   1.000
_cell.angle_alpha   90.00
_cell.angle_beta   90.00
_cell.angle_gamma   90.00
#
_symmetry.space_group_name_H-M   'P 1'
#
loop_
_entity.id
_entity.type
_entity.pdbx_description
1 polymer ?
#
loop_
_entity_poly.entity_id
_entity_poly.type
_entity_poly.pdbx_seq_one_letter_code
_entity_poly.pdbx_strand_id
1 'polypeptide(L)'
;MTSQKISPSDVPHGEQSFGIRTWQDMFRKLCFELEEFVITRGSDHNLAARGYRALNLAWTAWHLHDWFFESQMDAGDLKLAVVKLVFPSADFEAKKSKRERLALFGEELAARFEALRICRTLATAGKHGKAEHRPMSELRAHEVRPIEWMPPGPNGPIYYDVRILVGNVPWDARDLFVQAIADWRNFFALISEAVPDTQLSV
;
A
#
# COMPACT_ATOMS: atom_id res chain seq x y z
N MET A 1 -20.89 -36.78 21.93
CA MET A 1 -20.78 -35.33 21.66
C MET A 1 -19.66 -35.14 20.65
N THR A 2 -20.02 -34.97 19.39
CA THR A 2 -19.09 -34.91 18.26
C THR A 2 -18.56 -33.49 18.13
N SER A 3 -17.26 -33.30 18.36
CA SER A 3 -16.57 -32.03 18.13
C SER A 3 -16.57 -31.76 16.62
N GLN A 4 -17.36 -30.79 16.17
CA GLN A 4 -17.31 -30.29 14.80
C GLN A 4 -15.97 -29.58 14.62
N LYS A 5 -15.14 -30.12 13.73
CA LYS A 5 -13.98 -29.39 13.18
C LYS A 5 -14.54 -28.24 12.36
N ILE A 6 -14.34 -27.02 12.87
CA ILE A 6 -14.57 -25.78 12.13
C ILE A 6 -13.67 -25.85 10.89
N SER A 7 -14.25 -25.73 9.70
CA SER A 7 -13.50 -25.66 8.45
C SER A 7 -12.73 -24.33 8.41
N PRO A 8 -11.52 -24.27 7.85
CA PRO A 8 -10.79 -23.00 7.67
C PRO A 8 -11.60 -21.93 6.92
N SER A 9 -12.64 -22.33 6.17
CA SER A 9 -13.59 -21.45 5.48
C SER A 9 -14.62 -20.75 6.37
N ASP A 10 -14.74 -21.14 7.64
CA ASP A 10 -15.84 -20.72 8.52
C ASP A 10 -15.41 -19.63 9.53
N VAL A 11 -14.16 -19.15 9.45
CA VAL A 11 -13.71 -18.00 10.25
C VAL A 11 -14.26 -16.73 9.62
N PRO A 12 -15.04 -15.90 10.35
CA PRO A 12 -15.52 -14.64 9.83
C PRO A 12 -14.35 -13.79 9.33
N HIS A 13 -14.43 -13.36 8.06
CA HIS A 13 -13.44 -12.47 7.43
C HIS A 13 -13.39 -11.14 8.18
N GLY A 14 -12.47 -11.03 9.15
CA GLY A 14 -12.36 -9.89 10.07
C GLY A 14 -11.67 -10.20 11.41
N GLU A 15 -11.51 -11.47 11.79
CA GLU A 15 -10.93 -11.84 13.10
C GLU A 15 -9.41 -12.14 13.09
N GLN A 16 -8.75 -12.13 11.94
CA GLN A 16 -7.29 -12.28 11.90
C GLN A 16 -6.61 -10.99 12.33
N SER A 17 -6.25 -10.92 13.61
CA SER A 17 -5.35 -9.88 14.12
C SER A 17 -3.93 -10.17 13.63
N PHE A 18 -3.42 -9.33 12.72
CA PHE A 18 -2.01 -9.34 12.36
C PHE A 18 -1.20 -8.73 13.50
N GLY A 19 -0.39 -9.55 14.16
CA GLY A 19 0.65 -9.05 15.06
C GLY A 19 1.76 -8.41 14.23
N ILE A 20 1.69 -7.10 14.01
CA ILE A 20 2.72 -6.37 13.25
C ILE A 20 3.89 -6.07 14.18
N ARG A 21 5.03 -6.73 13.96
CA ARG A 21 6.27 -6.51 14.72
C ARG A 21 7.43 -6.04 13.85
N THR A 22 7.39 -6.41 12.58
CA THR A 22 8.45 -6.15 11.61
C THR A 22 7.87 -5.59 10.31
N TRP A 23 8.72 -5.02 9.45
CA TRP A 23 8.28 -4.57 8.13
C TRP A 23 7.85 -5.74 7.25
N GLN A 24 8.43 -6.93 7.42
CA GLN A 24 8.02 -8.14 6.72
C GLN A 24 6.59 -8.53 7.10
N ASP A 25 6.20 -8.38 8.37
CA ASP A 25 4.81 -8.62 8.79
C ASP A 25 3.84 -7.64 8.12
N MET A 26 4.26 -6.38 7.98
CA MET A 26 3.48 -5.36 7.28
C MET A 26 3.38 -5.66 5.77
N PHE A 27 4.44 -6.16 5.14
CA PHE A 27 4.42 -6.59 3.74
C PHE A 27 3.55 -7.85 3.53
N ARG A 28 3.60 -8.83 4.45
CA ARG A 28 2.70 -9.99 4.43
C ARG A 28 1.25 -9.58 4.58
N LYS A 29 0.97 -8.63 5.49
CA LYS A 29 -0.37 -8.04 5.65
C LYS A 29 -0.84 -7.39 4.35
N LEU A 30 0.02 -6.63 3.66
CA LEU A 30 -0.31 -6.03 2.37
C LEU A 30 -0.69 -7.09 1.33
N CYS A 31 0.09 -8.17 1.23
CA CYS A 31 -0.20 -9.27 0.30
C CYS A 31 -1.53 -9.96 0.65
N PHE A 32 -1.77 -10.23 1.93
CA PHE A 32 -3.02 -10.83 2.41
C PHE A 32 -4.23 -9.94 2.11
N GLU A 33 -4.15 -8.64 2.37
CA GLU A 33 -5.25 -7.72 2.08
C GLU A 33 -5.56 -7.65 0.58
N LEU A 34 -4.55 -7.79 -0.29
CA LEU A 34 -4.77 -7.83 -1.73
C LEU A 34 -5.47 -9.13 -2.13
N GLU A 35 -5.03 -10.25 -1.58
CA GLU A 35 -5.68 -11.55 -1.80
C GLU A 35 -7.14 -11.52 -1.38
N GLU A 36 -7.44 -11.01 -0.18
CA GLU A 36 -8.82 -10.83 0.30
C GLU A 36 -9.62 -9.89 -0.62
N PHE A 37 -9.03 -8.77 -1.03
CA PHE A 37 -9.69 -7.82 -1.94
C PHE A 37 -10.02 -8.45 -3.30
N VAL A 38 -9.17 -9.35 -3.81
CA VAL A 38 -9.39 -10.09 -5.05
C VAL A 38 -10.43 -11.20 -4.88
N ILE A 39 -10.36 -12.00 -3.81
CA ILE A 39 -11.28 -13.12 -3.58
C ILE A 39 -12.70 -12.62 -3.34
N THR A 40 -12.84 -11.53 -2.61
CA THR A 40 -14.14 -10.89 -2.33
C THR A 40 -14.73 -10.16 -3.53
N ARG A 41 -14.03 -10.14 -4.68
CA ARG A 41 -14.41 -9.34 -5.86
C ARG A 41 -15.83 -9.63 -6.34
N GLY A 42 -16.24 -10.89 -6.34
CA GLY A 42 -17.54 -11.33 -6.85
C GLY A 42 -18.61 -11.56 -5.78
N SER A 43 -18.25 -11.55 -4.49
CA SER A 43 -19.15 -11.88 -3.38
C SER A 43 -19.49 -10.69 -2.49
N ASP A 44 -18.67 -9.63 -2.50
CA ASP A 44 -18.95 -8.41 -1.75
C ASP A 44 -19.82 -7.46 -2.59
N HIS A 45 -21.13 -7.54 -2.38
CA HIS A 45 -22.11 -6.64 -2.99
C HIS A 45 -22.20 -5.29 -2.27
N ASN A 46 -21.50 -5.09 -1.15
CA ASN A 46 -21.51 -3.85 -0.40
C ASN A 46 -20.37 -2.92 -0.88
N LEU A 47 -20.75 -1.91 -1.66
CA LEU A 47 -19.81 -0.91 -2.19
C LEU A 47 -18.99 -0.21 -1.10
N ALA A 48 -19.62 0.14 0.03
CA ALA A 48 -18.94 0.84 1.12
C ALA A 48 -17.88 -0.05 1.77
N ALA A 49 -18.18 -1.34 1.95
CA ALA A 49 -17.21 -2.32 2.46
C ALA A 49 -16.02 -2.48 1.51
N ARG A 50 -16.29 -2.58 0.20
CA ARG A 50 -15.24 -2.68 -0.81
C ARG A 50 -14.35 -1.44 -0.90
N GLY A 51 -14.95 -0.25 -0.85
CA GLY A 51 -14.22 1.02 -0.80
C GLY A 51 -13.34 1.12 0.46
N TYR A 52 -13.85 0.68 1.61
CA TYR A 52 -13.08 0.62 2.85
C TYR A 52 -11.89 -0.34 2.76
N ARG A 53 -12.06 -1.52 2.15
CA ARG A 53 -10.96 -2.46 1.89
C ARG A 53 -9.88 -1.85 1.00
N ALA A 54 -10.27 -1.13 -0.07
CA ALA A 54 -9.32 -0.43 -0.93
C ALA A 54 -8.55 0.67 -0.16
N LEU A 55 -9.22 1.43 0.71
CA LEU A 55 -8.54 2.42 1.56
C LEU A 55 -7.57 1.77 2.55
N ASN A 56 -7.94 0.65 3.17
CA ASN A 56 -7.04 -0.09 4.05
C ASN A 56 -5.81 -0.62 3.30
N LEU A 57 -5.99 -1.14 2.08
CA LEU A 57 -4.89 -1.55 1.21
C LEU A 57 -3.94 -0.39 0.91
N ALA A 58 -4.47 0.76 0.51
CA ALA A 58 -3.67 1.95 0.26
C ALA A 58 -2.92 2.41 1.52
N TRP A 59 -3.58 2.35 2.68
CA TRP A 59 -2.97 2.66 3.97
C TRP A 59 -1.80 1.73 4.28
N THR A 60 -2.00 0.41 4.15
CA THR A 60 -0.96 -0.58 4.40
C THR A 60 0.20 -0.43 3.42
N ALA A 61 -0.10 -0.27 2.13
CA ALA A 61 0.90 -0.08 1.08
C ALA A 61 1.76 1.15 1.35
N TRP A 62 1.15 2.27 1.76
CA TRP A 62 1.89 3.47 2.09
C TRP A 62 2.69 3.31 3.38
N HIS A 63 2.07 2.91 4.49
CA HIS A 63 2.72 2.89 5.81
C HIS A 63 3.78 1.80 5.99
N LEU A 64 3.96 0.90 5.02
CA LEU A 64 5.11 -0.01 5.01
C LEU A 64 6.45 0.74 5.04
N HIS A 65 6.53 1.96 4.50
CA HIS A 65 7.75 2.78 4.58
C HIS A 65 8.14 3.13 6.02
N ASP A 66 7.17 3.39 6.91
CA ASP A 66 7.43 3.70 8.32
C ASP A 66 8.09 2.50 9.00
N TRP A 67 7.51 1.30 8.83
CA TRP A 67 8.03 0.07 9.42
C TRP A 67 9.40 -0.30 8.87
N PHE A 68 9.60 -0.16 7.55
CA PHE A 68 10.88 -0.41 6.92
C PHE A 68 11.94 0.54 7.47
N PHE A 69 11.65 1.85 7.48
CA PHE A 69 12.55 2.87 7.99
C PHE A 69 12.93 2.64 9.45
N GLU A 70 11.95 2.39 10.32
CA GLU A 70 12.19 2.17 11.75
C GLU A 70 13.07 0.94 12.00
N SER A 71 12.93 -0.11 11.18
CA SER A 71 13.69 -1.35 11.36
C SER A 71 15.10 -1.35 10.74
N GLN A 72 15.32 -0.54 9.70
CA GLN A 72 16.55 -0.62 8.89
C GLN A 72 17.48 0.58 9.04
N MET A 73 17.01 1.72 9.56
CA MET A 73 17.83 2.95 9.59
C MET A 73 18.88 3.02 10.70
N ASP A 74 18.86 2.06 11.61
CA ASP A 74 19.93 1.84 12.60
C ASP A 74 20.95 0.76 12.15
N ALA A 75 20.69 0.07 11.03
CA ALA A 75 21.59 -0.93 10.45
C ALA A 75 22.58 -0.24 9.48
N GLY A 76 23.79 0.09 9.98
CA GLY A 76 24.78 0.97 9.34
C GLY A 76 24.92 0.86 7.81
N ASP A 77 25.25 -0.33 7.29
CA ASP A 77 25.46 -0.53 5.85
C ASP A 77 24.17 -0.40 5.04
N LEU A 78 23.06 -0.82 5.63
CA LEU A 78 21.74 -0.74 5.01
C LEU A 78 21.22 0.69 4.95
N LYS A 79 21.46 1.47 6.01
CA LYS A 79 21.23 2.93 6.01
C LYS A 79 21.99 3.57 4.86
N LEU A 80 23.26 3.24 4.67
CA LEU A 80 24.10 3.79 3.59
C LEU A 80 23.55 3.44 2.20
N ALA A 81 23.08 2.20 2.00
CA ALA A 81 22.47 1.80 0.73
C ALA A 81 21.13 2.47 0.47
N VAL A 82 20.25 2.53 1.47
CA VAL A 82 18.97 3.28 1.39
C VAL A 82 19.26 4.74 1.09
N VAL A 83 20.23 5.36 1.79
CA VAL A 83 20.66 6.73 1.53
C VAL A 83 21.08 6.90 0.07
N LYS A 84 21.98 6.07 -0.46
CA LYS A 84 22.45 6.18 -1.85
C LYS A 84 21.36 5.92 -2.90
N LEU A 85 20.46 4.96 -2.65
CA LEU A 85 19.45 4.52 -3.62
C LEU A 85 18.22 5.42 -3.66
N VAL A 86 17.88 6.04 -2.53
CA VAL A 86 16.67 6.87 -2.36
C VAL A 86 17.00 8.35 -2.31
N PHE A 87 18.18 8.70 -1.82
CA PHE A 87 18.61 10.09 -1.62
C PHE A 87 19.95 10.33 -2.33
N PRO A 88 19.94 10.67 -3.62
CA PRO A 88 21.17 11.00 -4.35
C PRO A 88 21.84 12.30 -3.84
N SER A 89 21.26 13.04 -2.89
CA SER A 89 21.78 14.31 -2.38
C SER A 89 22.21 14.27 -0.91
N ALA A 90 23.00 15.28 -0.53
CA ALA A 90 23.44 15.56 0.85
C ALA A 90 22.29 15.92 1.82
N ASP A 91 21.03 15.97 1.36
CA ASP A 91 19.89 16.45 2.14
C ASP A 91 19.47 15.50 3.25
N PHE A 92 19.75 14.19 3.12
CA PHE A 92 19.37 13.20 4.12
C PHE A 92 20.12 13.41 5.46
N GLU A 93 21.44 13.57 5.41
CA GLU A 93 22.27 13.79 6.60
C GLU A 93 22.13 15.22 7.15
N ALA A 94 21.69 16.18 6.31
CA ALA A 94 21.37 17.53 6.75
C ALA A 94 20.12 17.60 7.66
N LYS A 95 19.23 16.59 7.62
CA LYS A 95 18.07 16.51 8.53
C LYS A 95 18.50 16.11 9.94
N LYS A 96 18.05 16.89 10.93
CA LYS A 96 18.46 16.76 12.34
C LYS A 96 17.65 15.72 13.10
N SER A 97 16.38 15.53 12.75
CA SER A 97 15.49 14.62 13.46
C SER A 97 15.15 13.35 12.66
N LYS A 98 14.89 12.25 13.38
CA LYS A 98 14.39 10.99 12.81
C LYS A 98 13.11 11.20 11.99
N ARG A 99 12.21 12.06 12.49
CA ARG A 99 10.94 12.40 11.83
C ARG A 99 11.13 13.09 10.48
N GLU A 100 12.06 14.05 10.39
CA GLU A 100 12.35 14.72 9.11
C GLU A 100 12.96 13.76 8.10
N ARG A 101 13.83 12.84 8.55
CA ARG A 101 14.43 11.79 7.72
C ARG A 101 13.38 10.79 7.22
N LEU A 102 12.44 10.39 8.08
CA LEU A 102 11.31 9.53 7.70
C LEU A 102 10.39 10.22 6.68
N ALA A 103 10.07 11.50 6.90
CA ALA A 103 9.25 12.27 5.97
C ALA A 103 9.93 12.37 4.59
N LEU A 104 11.23 12.67 4.55
CA LEU A 104 12.00 12.70 3.30
C LEU A 104 12.01 11.32 2.63
N PHE A 105 12.19 10.24 3.40
CA PHE A 105 12.14 8.87 2.88
C PHE A 105 10.83 8.54 2.17
N GLY A 106 9.70 8.85 2.81
CA GLY A 106 8.40 8.67 2.19
C GLY A 106 8.23 9.54 0.94
N GLU A 107 8.73 10.79 0.95
CA GLU A 107 8.65 11.69 -0.21
C GLU A 107 9.40 11.16 -1.42
N GLU A 108 10.62 10.69 -1.24
CA GLU A 108 11.43 10.11 -2.32
C GLU A 108 10.85 8.79 -2.84
N LEU A 109 10.34 7.93 -1.96
CA LEU A 109 9.62 6.72 -2.39
C LEU A 109 8.40 7.08 -3.26
N ALA A 110 7.62 8.08 -2.84
CA ALA A 110 6.47 8.54 -3.61
C ALA A 110 6.86 9.28 -4.90
N ALA A 111 8.04 9.89 -4.97
CA ALA A 111 8.54 10.49 -6.21
C ALA A 111 8.99 9.42 -7.22
N ARG A 112 9.49 8.28 -6.74
CA ARG A 112 10.01 7.19 -7.57
C ARG A 112 8.94 6.19 -8.01
N PHE A 113 7.96 5.92 -7.16
CA PHE A 113 6.98 4.85 -7.36
C PHE A 113 5.56 5.41 -7.40
N GLU A 114 5.01 5.47 -8.61
CA GLU A 114 3.70 6.07 -8.89
C GLU A 114 2.57 5.43 -8.09
N ALA A 115 2.54 4.09 -7.98
CA ALA A 115 1.49 3.41 -7.22
C ALA A 115 1.56 3.75 -5.72
N LEU A 116 2.77 3.87 -5.17
CA LEU A 116 2.99 4.30 -3.78
C LEU A 116 2.63 5.78 -3.59
N ARG A 117 2.84 6.65 -4.60
CA ARG A 117 2.39 8.05 -4.59
C ARG A 117 0.87 8.15 -4.46
N ILE A 118 0.14 7.33 -5.21
CA ILE A 118 -1.33 7.27 -5.15
C ILE A 118 -1.77 6.74 -3.77
N CYS A 119 -1.14 5.67 -3.28
CA CYS A 119 -1.41 5.12 -1.95
C CYS A 119 -1.17 6.15 -0.83
N ARG A 120 -0.09 6.94 -0.91
CA ARG A 120 0.18 8.06 0.01
C ARG A 120 -0.97 9.05 0.05
N THR A 121 -1.44 9.48 -1.12
CA THR A 121 -2.55 10.43 -1.21
C THR A 121 -3.80 9.87 -0.55
N LEU A 122 -4.16 8.62 -0.85
CA LEU A 122 -5.35 7.97 -0.28
C LEU A 122 -5.22 7.81 1.25
N ALA A 123 -4.07 7.35 1.73
CA ALA A 123 -3.80 7.15 3.15
C ALA A 123 -3.79 8.46 3.96
N THR A 124 -3.41 9.58 3.33
CA THR A 124 -3.31 10.89 4.00
C THR A 124 -4.50 11.81 3.75
N ALA A 125 -5.42 11.45 2.84
CA ALA A 125 -6.62 12.23 2.51
C ALA A 125 -7.49 12.54 3.74
N GLY A 126 -7.61 11.60 4.69
CA GLY A 126 -8.37 11.81 5.93
C GLY A 126 -7.75 12.82 6.91
N LYS A 127 -6.44 13.08 6.83
CA LYS A 127 -5.71 14.02 7.72
C LYS A 127 -5.62 15.44 7.15
N HIS A 128 -5.74 15.59 5.83
CA HIS A 128 -5.59 16.87 5.11
C HIS A 128 -6.90 17.41 4.54
N GLY A 129 -8.03 17.16 5.21
CA GLY A 129 -9.32 17.83 4.93
C GLY A 129 -9.31 19.37 5.02
N LYS A 130 -8.13 20.00 5.25
CA LYS A 130 -7.85 21.37 4.88
C LYS A 130 -6.87 21.37 3.72
N ALA A 131 -7.42 21.40 2.52
CA ALA A 131 -6.69 21.48 1.27
C ALA A 131 -6.06 22.88 1.05
N GLU A 132 -5.49 23.50 2.07
CA GLU A 132 -5.19 24.94 1.99
C GLU A 132 -3.81 25.28 1.40
N HIS A 133 -2.80 24.41 1.35
CA HIS A 133 -1.42 24.88 1.04
C HIS A 133 -0.64 24.07 -0.03
N ARG A 134 -1.29 23.25 -0.86
CA ARG A 134 -0.69 22.75 -2.12
C ARG A 134 -1.63 23.07 -3.27
N PRO A 135 -1.12 23.46 -4.47
CA PRO A 135 -1.97 23.72 -5.61
C PRO A 135 -2.89 22.51 -5.85
N MET A 136 -4.16 22.76 -5.58
CA MET A 136 -5.25 21.80 -5.46
C MET A 136 -5.76 21.34 -6.84
N SER A 137 -4.97 21.50 -7.89
CA SER A 137 -5.33 21.21 -9.28
C SER A 137 -5.07 19.78 -9.69
N GLU A 138 -4.32 19.00 -8.90
CA GLU A 138 -3.84 17.67 -9.31
C GLU A 138 -4.49 16.49 -8.57
N LEU A 139 -5.20 16.72 -7.48
CA LEU A 139 -5.75 15.65 -6.64
C LEU A 139 -7.14 16.04 -6.13
N ARG A 140 -8.16 15.76 -6.92
CA ARG A 140 -9.53 15.71 -6.41
C ARG A 140 -9.70 14.37 -5.70
N ALA A 141 -10.16 14.40 -4.45
CA ALA A 141 -10.70 13.21 -3.82
C ALA A 141 -11.84 12.73 -4.73
N HIS A 142 -11.60 11.65 -5.44
CA HIS A 142 -12.56 11.16 -6.42
C HIS A 142 -13.74 10.57 -5.67
N GLU A 143 -14.92 11.04 -6.06
CA GLU A 143 -16.17 10.37 -5.82
C GLU A 143 -15.96 8.88 -6.13
N VAL A 144 -16.09 8.02 -5.11
CA VAL A 144 -16.25 6.58 -5.32
C VAL A 144 -17.60 6.44 -5.99
N ARG A 145 -17.66 6.71 -7.29
CA ARG A 145 -18.78 6.24 -8.08
C ARG A 145 -18.62 4.71 -8.09
N PRO A 146 -19.64 3.92 -7.74
CA PRO A 146 -19.75 2.64 -8.43
C PRO A 146 -19.82 2.97 -9.92
N ILE A 147 -19.75 2.00 -10.83
CA ILE A 147 -19.94 2.16 -12.28
C ILE A 147 -18.61 2.11 -13.04
N GLU A 148 -18.17 0.90 -13.33
CA GLU A 148 -18.62 0.33 -14.61
C GLU A 148 -19.35 -0.97 -14.32
N TRP A 149 -20.54 -1.12 -14.89
CA TRP A 149 -21.06 -2.45 -15.19
C TRP A 149 -20.02 -3.10 -16.09
N MET A 150 -19.22 -4.04 -15.56
CA MET A 150 -18.62 -5.00 -16.47
C MET A 150 -19.74 -5.96 -16.84
N PRO A 151 -20.27 -5.92 -18.09
CA PRO A 151 -21.15 -7.00 -18.51
C PRO A 151 -20.33 -8.27 -18.31
N PRO A 152 -20.89 -9.26 -17.63
CA PRO A 152 -20.20 -10.53 -17.58
C PRO A 152 -19.95 -10.96 -19.03
N GLY A 153 -18.78 -11.55 -19.31
CA GLY A 153 -18.69 -12.44 -20.47
C GLY A 153 -19.90 -13.40 -20.42
N PRO A 154 -20.41 -13.90 -21.55
CA PRO A 154 -21.82 -14.29 -21.78
C PRO A 154 -22.60 -15.07 -20.69
N ASN A 155 -21.95 -15.64 -19.66
CA ASN A 155 -22.53 -16.35 -18.52
C ASN A 155 -21.95 -16.00 -17.12
N GLY A 156 -21.25 -14.87 -16.93
CA GLY A 156 -20.63 -14.51 -15.65
C GLY A 156 -21.52 -13.74 -14.66
N PRO A 157 -21.14 -13.63 -13.37
CA PRO A 157 -21.83 -12.80 -12.39
C PRO A 157 -21.49 -11.29 -12.54
N ILE A 158 -22.45 -10.43 -12.19
CA ILE A 158 -22.25 -8.97 -12.09
C ILE A 158 -21.52 -8.66 -10.78
N TYR A 159 -20.47 -7.83 -10.82
CA TYR A 159 -19.75 -7.39 -9.63
C TYR A 159 -19.36 -5.91 -9.69
N TYR A 160 -19.14 -5.31 -8.52
CA TYR A 160 -18.62 -3.94 -8.39
C TYR A 160 -17.11 -3.97 -8.33
N ASP A 161 -16.45 -2.98 -8.92
CA ASP A 161 -15.03 -2.76 -8.68
C ASP A 161 -14.71 -1.32 -8.30
N VAL A 162 -13.58 -1.14 -7.63
CA VAL A 162 -13.13 0.18 -7.20
C VAL A 162 -12.20 0.74 -8.27
N ARG A 163 -12.55 1.90 -8.81
CA ARG A 163 -11.66 2.70 -9.66
C ARG A 163 -11.11 3.86 -8.85
N ILE A 164 -9.82 4.09 -8.97
CA ILE A 164 -9.13 5.23 -8.36
C ILE A 164 -8.78 6.15 -9.52
N LEU A 165 -9.38 7.32 -9.55
CA LEU A 165 -9.04 8.31 -10.55
C LEU A 165 -7.81 9.09 -10.06
N VAL A 166 -6.90 9.42 -10.97
CA VAL A 166 -5.71 10.25 -10.72
C VAL A 166 -5.72 11.32 -11.79
N GLY A 167 -6.09 12.54 -11.42
CA GLY A 167 -6.46 13.57 -12.39
C GLY A 167 -7.68 13.13 -13.21
N ASN A 168 -7.50 12.87 -14.51
CA ASN A 168 -8.55 12.35 -15.40
C ASN A 168 -8.32 10.89 -15.82
N VAL A 169 -7.34 10.21 -15.24
CA VAL A 169 -6.97 8.84 -15.61
C VAL A 169 -7.55 7.84 -14.60
N PRO A 170 -8.41 6.90 -15.01
CA PRO A 170 -8.89 5.84 -14.12
C PRO A 170 -7.85 4.74 -13.97
N TRP A 171 -7.60 4.36 -12.71
CA TRP A 171 -6.84 3.18 -12.33
C TRP A 171 -7.78 2.13 -11.77
N ASP A 172 -7.58 0.86 -12.17
CA ASP A 172 -8.16 -0.26 -11.45
C ASP A 172 -7.52 -0.37 -10.06
N ALA A 173 -8.31 -0.46 -8.99
CA ALA A 173 -7.74 -0.57 -7.64
C ALA A 173 -6.91 -1.85 -7.47
N ARG A 174 -7.33 -2.97 -8.06
CA ARG A 174 -6.55 -4.21 -8.00
C ARG A 174 -5.21 -4.01 -8.68
N ASP A 175 -5.20 -3.47 -9.89
CA ASP A 175 -3.95 -3.28 -10.65
C ASP A 175 -3.03 -2.28 -9.95
N LEU A 176 -3.58 -1.22 -9.35
CA LEU A 176 -2.83 -0.29 -8.52
C LEU A 176 -2.14 -1.00 -7.35
N PHE A 177 -2.85 -1.85 -6.61
CA PHE A 177 -2.27 -2.52 -5.45
C PHE A 177 -1.31 -3.66 -5.83
N VAL A 178 -1.55 -4.33 -6.96
CA VAL A 178 -0.56 -5.25 -7.55
C VAL A 178 0.72 -4.49 -7.88
N GLN A 179 0.61 -3.31 -8.50
CA GLN A 179 1.76 -2.47 -8.82
C GLN A 179 2.45 -1.96 -7.55
N ALA A 180 1.71 -1.57 -6.51
CA ALA A 180 2.29 -1.14 -5.23
C ALA A 180 3.11 -2.25 -4.56
N ILE A 181 2.64 -3.50 -4.60
CA ILE A 181 3.42 -4.67 -4.12
C ILE A 181 4.67 -4.88 -4.98
N ALA A 182 4.55 -4.75 -6.31
CA ALA A 182 5.70 -4.87 -7.22
C ALA A 182 6.74 -3.77 -6.95
N ASP A 183 6.30 -2.53 -6.74
CA ASP A 183 7.17 -1.40 -6.40
C ASP A 183 7.94 -1.65 -5.09
N TRP A 184 7.27 -2.21 -4.08
CA TRP A 184 7.94 -2.62 -2.83
C TRP A 184 8.97 -3.75 -3.05
N ARG A 185 8.63 -4.79 -3.82
CA ARG A 185 9.57 -5.87 -4.15
C ARG A 185 10.79 -5.34 -4.90
N ASN A 186 10.55 -4.48 -5.89
CA ASN A 186 11.62 -3.82 -6.65
C ASN A 186 12.51 -3.00 -5.73
N PHE A 187 11.91 -2.24 -4.80
CA PHE A 187 12.66 -1.47 -3.81
C PHE A 187 13.53 -2.37 -2.92
N PHE A 188 13.01 -3.48 -2.39
CA PHE A 188 13.80 -4.42 -1.59
C PHE A 188 14.93 -5.08 -2.38
N ALA A 189 14.66 -5.48 -3.63
CA ALA A 189 15.66 -6.06 -4.51
C ALA A 189 16.83 -5.09 -4.77
N LEU A 190 16.52 -3.82 -5.08
CA LEU A 190 17.53 -2.78 -5.28
C LEU A 190 18.43 -2.60 -4.05
N ILE A 191 17.86 -2.71 -2.85
CA ILE A 191 18.64 -2.59 -1.61
C ILE A 191 19.50 -3.84 -1.37
N SER A 192 18.96 -5.04 -1.57
CA SER A 192 19.74 -6.27 -1.45
C SER A 192 20.90 -6.36 -2.45
N GLU A 193 20.72 -5.84 -3.67
CA GLU A 193 21.82 -5.71 -4.64
C GLU A 193 22.92 -4.75 -4.16
N ALA A 194 22.53 -3.65 -3.49
CA ALA A 194 23.47 -2.67 -2.95
C ALA A 194 24.18 -3.16 -1.66
N VAL A 195 23.60 -4.12 -0.94
CA VAL A 195 24.18 -4.72 0.27
C VAL A 195 23.95 -6.25 0.25
N PRO A 196 24.83 -7.01 -0.42
CA PRO A 196 24.63 -8.45 -0.67
C PRO A 196 24.44 -9.32 0.57
N ASP A 197 24.97 -8.89 1.72
CA ASP A 197 24.82 -9.61 3.01
C ASP A 197 23.49 -9.30 3.72
N THR A 198 22.67 -8.39 3.18
CA THR A 198 21.34 -8.07 3.74
C THR A 198 20.29 -8.99 3.14
N GLN A 199 19.83 -9.97 3.91
CA GLN A 199 18.66 -10.78 3.55
C GLN A 199 17.36 -9.97 3.73
N LEU A 200 16.98 -9.19 2.72
CA LEU A 200 15.65 -8.58 2.60
C LEU A 200 14.67 -9.48 1.82
N SER A 201 14.77 -10.81 2.01
CA SER A 201 13.88 -11.75 1.32
C SER A 201 12.45 -11.62 1.85
N VAL A 202 11.51 -11.38 0.93
CA VAL A 202 10.05 -11.37 1.16
C VAL A 202 9.32 -12.34 0.24
#